data_AF-A0A7S2NQC5-F1
#
_entry.id   AF-A0A7S2NQC5-F1
#
_cell.length_a   1.000
_cell.length_b   1.000
_cell.length_c   1.000
_cell.angle_alpha   90.00
_cell.angle_beta   90.00
_cell.angle_gamma   90.00
#
_symmetry.space_group_name_H-M   'P 1'
#
loop_
_entity.id
_entity.type
_entity.pdbx_description
1 polymer ?
#
loop_
_entity_poly.entity_id
_entity_poly.type
_entity_poly.pdbx_seq_one_letter_code
_entity_poly.pdbx_strand_id
1 'polypeptide(L)'
;MVAPMFIFAASAFVGPVQPIASIPAVPRGASPQASLQLVEYSAEVPYKEAQYDPVAADAFFRARPMAALRRLVQLTSTSSGFVFSLVLDKWLSREEQMAERRSQELCDLVTKLGPAFIKIGQALSVRTDLLPAAYAQGLTRLQDSVPPFSAVQGRAVIEAELGIVLSEVFSDISLEPIASASIGQVYKGTLRSTGEQVAVKVQRPDVLYDVSLDLFMLRSLAPSYQRATKANTDLIGLVDAWGEGFINELDYGKEAEATTAFSTAMSQRGLRSVTAPEVVPSLSSTHVLTTKWVDGERLASS
;
A
#
# COMPACT_ATOMS: atom_id res chain seq x y z
N MET A 1 -5.81 20.92 16.99
CA MET A 1 -5.94 19.52 17.45
C MET A 1 -5.47 18.66 16.29
N VAL A 2 -4.21 18.23 16.32
CA VAL A 2 -3.54 17.58 15.18
C VAL A 2 -3.95 16.12 15.17
N ALA A 3 -4.58 15.67 14.09
CA ALA A 3 -4.92 14.26 13.90
C ALA A 3 -3.64 13.40 13.90
N PRO A 4 -3.65 12.21 14.53
CA PRO A 4 -2.49 11.33 14.49
C PRO A 4 -2.28 10.86 13.05
N MET A 5 -1.27 11.44 12.40
CA MET A 5 -0.74 10.98 11.12
C MET A 5 -0.07 9.62 11.40
N PHE A 6 -0.74 8.53 11.06
CA PHE A 6 -0.16 7.19 11.14
C PHE A 6 0.96 7.08 10.10
N ILE A 7 2.19 7.40 10.51
CA ILE A 7 3.39 7.13 9.72
C ILE A 7 3.56 5.61 9.69
N PHE A 8 3.05 4.95 8.64
CA PHE A 8 3.43 3.59 8.30
C PHE A 8 4.86 3.63 7.75
N ALA A 9 5.83 3.72 8.64
CA ALA A 9 7.19 3.36 8.32
C ALA A 9 7.20 1.84 8.06
N ALA A 10 7.19 1.46 6.78
CA ALA A 10 7.59 0.11 6.37
C ALA A 10 9.10 -0.03 6.58
N SER A 11 9.54 0.00 7.84
CA SER A 11 10.84 -0.52 8.22
C SER A 11 10.75 -2.03 8.02
N ALA A 12 11.40 -2.52 6.98
CA ALA A 12 11.42 -3.94 6.66
C ALA A 12 12.19 -4.70 7.73
N PHE A 13 11.48 -5.26 8.70
CA PHE A 13 12.00 -6.18 9.70
C PHE A 13 11.48 -7.58 9.36
N VAL A 14 12.38 -8.55 9.21
CA VAL A 14 12.02 -9.93 8.83
C VAL A 14 12.72 -10.92 9.77
N GLY A 15 11.94 -11.79 10.40
CA GLY A 15 12.42 -12.97 11.15
C GLY A 15 12.84 -14.12 10.22
N PRO A 16 13.37 -15.24 10.74
CA PRO A 16 14.05 -16.26 9.93
C PRO A 16 13.11 -16.99 8.95
N VAL A 17 13.48 -16.98 7.66
CA VAL A 17 12.76 -17.64 6.56
C VAL A 17 13.27 -19.08 6.39
N GLN A 18 12.36 -20.05 6.28
CA GLN A 18 12.65 -21.45 5.96
C GLN A 18 12.96 -21.63 4.45
N PRO A 19 13.96 -22.44 4.06
CA PRO A 19 14.34 -22.59 2.65
C PRO A 19 13.34 -23.48 1.90
N ILE A 20 12.91 -23.04 0.70
CA ILE A 20 12.17 -23.86 -0.27
C ILE A 20 13.06 -24.08 -1.51
N ALA A 21 12.93 -25.29 -2.07
CA ALA A 21 13.80 -25.95 -3.04
C ALA A 21 14.11 -25.17 -4.33
N SER A 22 15.31 -25.44 -4.84
CA SER A 22 15.95 -24.91 -6.04
C SER A 22 15.21 -25.22 -7.35
N ILE A 23 15.16 -24.22 -8.24
CA ILE A 23 14.64 -24.31 -9.63
C ILE A 23 15.79 -23.90 -10.59
N PRO A 24 15.93 -24.51 -11.79
CA PRO A 24 17.21 -24.56 -12.51
C PRO A 24 17.54 -23.28 -13.29
N ALA A 25 18.83 -23.13 -13.60
CA ALA A 25 19.43 -21.95 -14.21
C ALA A 25 18.93 -21.66 -15.64
N VAL A 26 18.67 -20.38 -15.93
CA VAL A 26 18.36 -19.84 -17.27
C VAL A 26 19.66 -19.72 -18.10
N PRO A 27 19.68 -20.05 -19.41
CA PRO A 27 20.89 -20.03 -20.22
C PRO A 27 21.38 -18.60 -20.48
N ARG A 28 22.70 -18.39 -20.38
CA ARG A 28 23.37 -17.14 -20.77
C ARG A 28 23.45 -17.05 -22.29
N GLY A 29 22.79 -16.07 -22.89
CA GLY A 29 22.93 -15.80 -24.32
C GLY A 29 21.84 -14.94 -24.94
N ALA A 30 21.64 -13.72 -24.44
CA ALA A 30 20.95 -12.67 -25.19
C ALA A 30 21.51 -11.30 -24.79
N SER A 31 21.92 -10.53 -25.79
CA SER A 31 22.50 -9.18 -25.71
C SER A 31 21.55 -8.15 -25.07
N PRO A 32 22.05 -7.12 -24.35
CA PRO A 32 21.28 -6.40 -23.32
C PRO A 32 20.50 -5.15 -23.80
N GLN A 33 20.19 -5.01 -25.09
CA GLN A 33 19.61 -3.77 -25.64
C GLN A 33 18.17 -3.89 -26.17
N ALA A 34 17.48 -5.01 -25.93
CA ALA A 34 16.08 -5.15 -26.35
C ALA A 34 15.15 -5.14 -25.13
N SER A 35 14.22 -4.20 -25.15
CA SER A 35 13.07 -4.03 -24.25
C SER A 35 13.35 -3.58 -22.81
N LEU A 36 13.84 -2.34 -22.65
CA LEU A 36 13.24 -1.44 -21.67
C LEU A 36 11.81 -1.17 -22.19
N GLN A 37 10.87 -2.06 -21.89
CA GLN A 37 9.47 -1.66 -21.88
C GLN A 37 9.40 -0.57 -20.82
N LEU A 38 9.30 0.67 -21.27
CA LEU A 38 8.95 1.80 -20.44
C LEU A 38 7.82 1.32 -19.53
N VAL A 39 8.06 1.34 -18.22
CA VAL A 39 6.96 1.30 -17.27
C VAL A 39 6.21 2.59 -17.52
N GLU A 40 5.28 2.52 -18.45
CA GLU A 40 4.42 3.61 -18.82
C GLU A 40 3.51 3.78 -17.60
N TYR A 41 3.75 4.82 -16.79
CA TYR A 41 2.74 5.37 -15.91
C TYR A 41 1.59 5.84 -16.83
N SER A 42 0.81 4.88 -17.31
CA SER A 42 0.00 4.99 -18.52
C SER A 42 -1.35 5.63 -18.25
N ALA A 43 -1.63 6.02 -17.00
CA ALA A 43 -2.86 6.69 -16.67
C ALA A 43 -2.58 8.17 -16.41
N GLU A 44 -3.20 9.05 -17.20
CA GLU A 44 -3.50 10.39 -16.71
C GLU A 44 -4.17 10.25 -15.33
N VAL A 45 -3.64 10.96 -14.33
CA VAL A 45 -4.17 10.96 -12.97
C VAL A 45 -4.91 12.27 -12.70
N PRO A 46 -5.96 12.25 -11.85
CA PRO A 46 -6.75 13.45 -11.57
C PRO A 46 -6.04 14.48 -10.70
N TYR A 47 -4.95 14.10 -10.03
CA TYR A 47 -4.25 14.92 -9.06
C TYR A 47 -2.94 15.46 -9.61
N LYS A 48 -2.61 16.71 -9.26
CA LYS A 48 -1.29 17.29 -9.49
C LYS A 48 -0.40 16.96 -8.29
N GLU A 49 0.83 16.50 -8.54
CA GLU A 49 1.85 16.29 -7.50
C GLU A 49 1.37 15.43 -6.31
N ALA A 50 0.51 14.44 -6.57
CA ALA A 50 -0.11 13.62 -5.52
C ALA A 50 -0.73 14.47 -4.38
N GLN A 51 -1.42 15.55 -4.73
CA GLN A 51 -2.24 16.34 -3.80
C GLN A 51 -3.71 15.98 -3.99
N TYR A 52 -4.39 15.62 -2.91
CA TYR A 52 -5.80 15.24 -2.96
C TYR A 52 -6.67 16.41 -3.41
N ASP A 53 -7.39 16.24 -4.52
CA ASP A 53 -8.34 17.22 -5.05
C ASP A 53 -9.65 16.52 -5.48
N PRO A 54 -10.67 16.47 -4.60
CA PRO A 54 -11.91 15.78 -4.93
C PRO A 54 -12.68 16.42 -6.09
N VAL A 55 -12.46 17.71 -6.38
CA VAL A 55 -13.11 18.41 -7.49
C VAL A 55 -12.46 17.99 -8.81
N ALA A 56 -11.13 17.90 -8.85
CA ALA A 56 -10.41 17.41 -10.01
C ALA A 56 -10.72 15.94 -10.29
N ALA A 57 -10.79 15.08 -9.27
CA ALA A 57 -11.20 13.69 -9.42
C ALA A 57 -12.63 13.57 -9.97
N ASP A 58 -13.57 14.37 -9.46
CA ASP A 58 -14.94 14.37 -9.97
C ASP A 58 -15.01 14.76 -11.45
N ALA A 59 -14.35 15.85 -11.86
CA ALA A 59 -14.28 16.26 -13.25
C ALA A 59 -13.64 15.18 -14.14
N PHE A 60 -12.54 14.59 -13.68
CA PHE A 60 -11.78 13.58 -14.41
C PHE A 60 -12.55 12.28 -14.65
N PHE A 61 -13.22 11.74 -13.61
CA PHE A 61 -13.92 10.46 -13.71
C PHE A 61 -15.35 10.58 -14.26
N ARG A 62 -16.02 11.75 -14.12
CA ARG A 62 -17.27 12.00 -14.85
C ARG A 62 -17.07 12.05 -16.36
N ALA A 63 -15.93 12.54 -16.82
CA ALA A 63 -15.55 12.47 -18.23
C ALA A 63 -15.22 11.04 -18.69
N ARG A 64 -15.00 10.10 -17.75
CA ARG A 64 -14.61 8.70 -18.02
C ARG A 64 -15.59 7.71 -17.36
N PRO A 65 -16.90 7.74 -17.71
CA PRO A 65 -17.91 6.94 -17.03
C PRO A 65 -17.68 5.43 -17.14
N MET A 66 -17.01 4.97 -18.20
CA MET A 66 -16.67 3.56 -18.37
C MET A 66 -15.66 3.06 -17.33
N ALA A 67 -14.75 3.90 -16.85
CA ALA A 67 -13.81 3.52 -15.79
C ALA A 67 -14.57 3.27 -14.47
N ALA A 68 -15.44 4.21 -14.09
CA ALA A 68 -16.29 4.08 -12.91
C ALA A 68 -17.24 2.88 -13.02
N LEU A 69 -17.86 2.65 -14.18
CA LEU A 69 -18.74 1.51 -14.39
C LEU A 69 -18.00 0.17 -14.31
N ARG A 70 -16.84 0.05 -14.97
CA ARG A 70 -16.00 -1.17 -14.91
C ARG A 70 -15.61 -1.47 -13.47
N ARG A 71 -15.19 -0.44 -12.73
CA ARG A 71 -14.80 -0.60 -11.34
C ARG A 71 -15.98 -0.97 -10.46
N LEU A 72 -17.15 -0.35 -10.64
CA LEU A 72 -18.38 -0.74 -9.94
C LEU A 72 -18.75 -2.20 -10.21
N VAL A 73 -18.68 -2.67 -11.46
CA VAL A 73 -18.90 -4.08 -11.81
C VAL A 73 -17.89 -4.98 -11.11
N GLN A 74 -16.60 -4.62 -11.09
CA GLN A 74 -15.57 -5.38 -10.39
C GLN A 74 -15.84 -5.45 -8.87
N LEU A 75 -16.16 -4.32 -8.23
CA LEU A 75 -16.45 -4.27 -6.79
C LEU A 75 -17.65 -5.16 -6.45
N THR A 76 -18.72 -5.05 -7.23
CA THR A 76 -19.95 -5.83 -7.02
C THR A 76 -19.74 -7.32 -7.30
N SER A 77 -19.09 -7.69 -8.40
CA SER A 77 -18.83 -9.09 -8.73
C SER A 77 -17.93 -9.76 -7.69
N THR A 78 -16.86 -9.08 -7.27
CA THR A 78 -15.89 -9.62 -6.30
C THR A 78 -16.50 -9.75 -4.90
N SER A 79 -17.38 -8.82 -4.51
CA SER A 79 -18.03 -8.82 -3.19
C SER A 79 -19.30 -9.70 -3.12
N SER A 80 -19.93 -10.01 -4.26
CA SER A 80 -21.24 -10.68 -4.31
C SER A 80 -21.30 -12.00 -3.52
N GLY A 81 -20.29 -12.87 -3.65
CA GLY A 81 -20.24 -14.16 -2.95
C GLY A 81 -20.11 -14.01 -1.44
N PHE A 82 -19.37 -13.00 -0.97
CA PHE A 82 -19.24 -12.70 0.46
C PHE A 82 -20.53 -12.10 1.03
N VAL A 83 -21.17 -11.17 0.31
CA VAL A 83 -22.46 -10.59 0.73
C VAL A 83 -23.55 -11.67 0.78
N PHE A 84 -23.65 -12.53 -0.24
CA PHE A 84 -24.58 -13.65 -0.24
C PHE A 84 -24.37 -14.57 0.96
N SER A 85 -23.11 -14.85 1.27
CA SER A 85 -22.69 -15.62 2.43
C SER A 85 -23.15 -15.01 3.76
N LEU A 86 -23.01 -13.69 3.94
CA LEU A 86 -23.50 -12.99 5.15
C LEU A 86 -25.03 -13.04 5.26
N VAL A 87 -25.74 -12.83 4.15
CA VAL A 87 -27.21 -12.89 4.12
C VAL A 87 -27.70 -14.29 4.49
N LEU A 88 -27.05 -15.33 3.95
CA LEU A 88 -27.38 -16.72 4.25
C LEU A 88 -27.10 -17.06 5.72
N ASP A 89 -25.99 -16.58 6.27
CA ASP A 89 -25.64 -16.82 7.68
C ASP A 89 -26.63 -16.17 8.64
N LYS A 90 -27.09 -14.96 8.31
CA LYS A 90 -28.15 -14.27 9.05
C LYS A 90 -29.48 -15.01 8.94
N TRP A 91 -29.86 -15.46 7.74
CA TRP A 91 -31.08 -16.24 7.53
C TRP A 91 -31.08 -17.57 8.28
N LEU A 92 -29.92 -18.23 8.37
CA LEU A 92 -29.72 -19.48 9.12
C LEU A 92 -29.36 -19.25 10.60
N SER A 93 -29.31 -18.01 11.08
CA SER A 93 -28.93 -17.64 12.46
C SER A 93 -27.60 -18.25 12.93
N ARG A 94 -26.59 -18.28 12.05
CA ARG A 94 -25.25 -18.85 12.30
C ARG A 94 -24.12 -17.81 12.28
N GLU A 95 -24.45 -16.53 12.46
CA GLU A 95 -23.50 -15.41 12.38
C GLU A 95 -22.31 -15.57 13.35
N GLU A 96 -22.59 -15.95 14.61
CA GLU A 96 -21.56 -16.14 15.63
C GLU A 96 -20.65 -17.34 15.34
N GLN A 97 -21.24 -18.46 14.88
CA GLN A 97 -20.50 -19.67 14.52
C GLN A 97 -19.58 -19.45 13.32
N MET A 98 -20.00 -18.61 12.36
CA MET A 98 -19.28 -18.35 11.12
C MET A 98 -18.34 -17.13 11.21
N ALA A 99 -18.37 -16.38 12.31
CA ALA A 99 -17.68 -15.09 12.44
C ALA A 99 -16.19 -15.17 12.11
N GLU A 100 -15.48 -16.18 12.62
CA GLU A 100 -14.05 -16.37 12.35
C GLU A 100 -13.77 -16.66 10.86
N ARG A 101 -14.59 -17.52 10.24
CA ARG A 101 -14.46 -17.81 8.81
C ARG A 101 -14.76 -16.58 7.95
N ARG A 102 -15.80 -15.82 8.28
CA ARG A 102 -16.15 -14.59 7.56
C ARG A 102 -15.13 -13.48 7.76
N SER A 103 -14.46 -13.45 8.90
CA SER A 103 -13.34 -12.55 9.16
C SER A 103 -12.19 -12.81 8.19
N GLN A 104 -11.82 -14.09 7.97
CA GLN A 104 -10.80 -14.48 7.00
C GLN A 104 -11.22 -14.16 5.56
N GLU A 105 -12.46 -14.48 5.19
CA GLU A 105 -12.99 -14.17 3.87
C GLU A 105 -13.08 -12.66 3.61
N LEU A 106 -13.37 -11.85 4.64
CA LEU A 106 -13.34 -10.38 4.55
C LEU A 106 -11.92 -9.88 4.29
N CYS A 107 -10.92 -10.42 4.99
CA CYS A 107 -9.51 -10.09 4.77
C CYS A 107 -9.12 -10.38 3.31
N ASP A 108 -9.43 -11.57 2.81
CA ASP A 108 -9.17 -11.96 1.42
C ASP A 108 -9.90 -11.07 0.42
N LEU A 109 -11.16 -10.72 0.70
CA LEU A 109 -11.95 -9.82 -0.14
C LEU A 109 -11.29 -8.43 -0.19
N VAL A 110 -10.98 -7.85 0.95
CA VAL A 110 -10.35 -6.54 1.06
C VAL A 110 -9.01 -6.50 0.30
N THR A 111 -8.20 -7.54 0.43
CA THR A 111 -6.96 -7.69 -0.34
C THR A 111 -7.20 -7.73 -1.86
N LYS A 112 -8.23 -8.47 -2.30
CA LYS A 112 -8.61 -8.55 -3.73
C LYS A 112 -9.16 -7.25 -4.29
N LEU A 113 -9.84 -6.46 -3.46
CA LEU A 113 -10.40 -5.17 -3.88
C LEU A 113 -9.31 -4.12 -4.09
N GLY A 114 -8.18 -4.21 -3.37
CA GLY A 114 -6.97 -3.45 -3.65
C GLY A 114 -6.61 -2.39 -2.59
N PRO A 115 -5.65 -1.49 -2.89
CA PRO A 115 -4.97 -0.64 -1.91
C PRO A 115 -5.91 0.22 -1.05
N ALA A 116 -6.93 0.84 -1.68
CA ALA A 116 -7.94 1.63 -0.99
C ALA A 116 -8.60 0.82 0.13
N PHE A 117 -9.12 -0.36 -0.22
CA PHE A 117 -9.82 -1.23 0.71
C PHE A 117 -8.89 -1.83 1.77
N ILE A 118 -7.66 -2.20 1.42
CA ILE A 118 -6.66 -2.68 2.40
C ILE A 118 -6.48 -1.65 3.50
N LYS A 119 -6.33 -0.37 3.14
CA LYS A 119 -6.13 0.70 4.10
C LYS A 119 -7.38 1.04 4.90
N ILE A 120 -8.59 0.89 4.32
CA ILE A 120 -9.84 0.90 5.10
C ILE A 120 -9.84 -0.24 6.11
N GLY A 121 -9.46 -1.46 5.71
CA GLY A 121 -9.37 -2.62 6.58
C GLY A 121 -8.39 -2.42 7.74
N GLN A 122 -7.20 -1.87 7.46
CA GLN A 122 -6.20 -1.50 8.47
C GLN A 122 -6.72 -0.44 9.45
N ALA A 123 -7.47 0.57 8.97
CA ALA A 123 -8.08 1.58 9.84
C ALA A 123 -9.20 0.99 10.71
N LEU A 124 -9.97 0.04 10.18
CA LEU A 124 -11.03 -0.65 10.92
C LEU A 124 -10.50 -1.66 11.93
N SER A 125 -9.33 -2.27 11.69
CA SER A 125 -8.76 -3.27 12.59
C SER A 125 -8.38 -2.71 13.96
N VAL A 126 -8.14 -1.40 14.06
CA VAL A 126 -7.84 -0.70 15.32
C VAL A 126 -9.08 -0.07 15.97
N ARG A 127 -10.26 -0.19 15.34
CA ARG A 127 -11.55 0.36 15.80
C ARG A 127 -12.49 -0.77 16.19
N THR A 128 -12.16 -1.46 17.29
CA THR A 128 -12.95 -2.58 17.84
C THR A 128 -14.35 -2.18 18.30
N ASP A 129 -14.65 -0.88 18.37
CA ASP A 129 -15.99 -0.33 18.63
C ASP A 129 -16.91 -0.37 17.40
N LEU A 130 -16.35 -0.51 16.18
CA LEU A 130 -17.10 -0.47 14.93
C LEU A 130 -17.37 -1.85 14.33
N LEU A 131 -16.60 -2.87 14.73
CA LEU A 131 -16.69 -4.22 14.19
C LEU A 131 -16.71 -5.25 15.32
N PRO A 132 -17.40 -6.40 15.14
CA PRO A 132 -17.27 -7.51 16.08
C PRO A 132 -15.81 -7.94 16.21
N ALA A 133 -15.41 -8.37 17.42
CA ALA A 133 -14.01 -8.65 17.75
C ALA A 133 -13.30 -9.59 16.76
N ALA A 134 -14.01 -10.64 16.30
CA ALA A 134 -13.47 -11.59 15.32
C ALA A 134 -13.06 -10.89 14.00
N TYR A 135 -13.85 -9.94 13.50
CA TYR A 135 -13.54 -9.19 12.27
C TYR A 135 -12.37 -8.23 12.48
N ALA A 136 -12.37 -7.47 13.58
CA ALA A 136 -11.27 -6.57 13.90
C ALA A 136 -9.94 -7.35 14.00
N GLN A 137 -9.95 -8.50 14.67
CA GLN A 137 -8.79 -9.38 14.80
C GLN A 137 -8.34 -10.00 13.47
N GLY A 138 -9.26 -10.38 12.56
CA GLY A 138 -8.83 -10.88 11.25
C GLY A 138 -8.23 -9.80 10.37
N LEU A 139 -8.77 -8.57 10.44
CA LEU A 139 -8.25 -7.43 9.69
C LEU A 139 -6.85 -6.98 10.15
N THR A 140 -6.41 -7.30 11.36
CA THR A 140 -5.01 -6.99 11.77
C THR A 140 -3.98 -7.70 10.89
N ARG A 141 -4.34 -8.83 10.26
CA ARG A 141 -3.47 -9.51 9.28
C ARG A 141 -3.10 -8.64 8.09
N LEU A 142 -3.93 -7.66 7.74
CA LEU A 142 -3.64 -6.68 6.68
C LEU A 142 -2.48 -5.74 7.03
N GLN A 143 -2.09 -5.65 8.31
CA GLN A 143 -0.93 -4.88 8.73
C GLN A 143 0.39 -5.64 8.49
N ASP A 144 0.33 -6.98 8.50
CA ASP A 144 1.51 -7.84 8.52
C ASP A 144 1.75 -8.58 7.21
N SER A 145 0.70 -8.82 6.43
CA SER A 145 0.76 -9.70 5.29
C SER A 145 -0.14 -9.21 4.18
N VAL A 146 0.36 -8.27 3.39
CA VAL A 146 -0.23 -7.89 2.10
C VAL A 146 0.52 -8.63 1.00
N PRO A 147 -0.15 -9.42 0.13
CA PRO A 147 0.53 -10.08 -0.98
C PRO A 147 1.28 -9.07 -1.86
N PRO A 148 2.54 -9.37 -2.23
CA PRO A 148 3.31 -8.50 -3.11
C PRO A 148 2.67 -8.44 -4.50
N PHE A 149 2.94 -7.34 -5.21
CA PHE A 149 2.70 -7.29 -6.65
C PHE A 149 3.91 -7.87 -7.40
N SER A 150 3.79 -8.02 -8.72
CA SER A 150 4.82 -8.66 -9.54
C SER A 150 6.21 -8.07 -9.27
N ALA A 151 7.16 -8.93 -8.89
CA ALA A 151 8.53 -8.53 -8.64
C ALA A 151 9.19 -7.92 -9.89
N VAL A 152 8.83 -8.45 -11.07
CA VAL A 152 9.26 -7.91 -12.37
C VAL A 152 8.78 -6.48 -12.55
N GLN A 153 7.51 -6.20 -12.24
CA GLN A 153 6.98 -4.83 -12.32
C GLN A 153 7.65 -3.90 -11.31
N GLY A 154 7.82 -4.33 -10.05
CA GLY A 154 8.44 -3.49 -9.03
C GLY A 154 9.88 -3.14 -9.35
N ARG A 155 10.67 -4.10 -9.84
CA ARG A 155 12.04 -3.85 -10.28
C ARG A 155 12.09 -2.92 -11.50
N ALA A 156 11.18 -3.07 -12.45
CA ALA A 156 11.08 -2.18 -13.59
C ALA A 156 10.70 -0.74 -13.19
N VAL A 157 9.80 -0.57 -12.21
CA VAL A 157 9.49 0.76 -11.64
C VAL A 157 10.74 1.39 -11.03
N ILE A 158 11.54 0.63 -10.26
CA ILE A 158 12.79 1.15 -9.66
C ILE A 158 13.74 1.66 -10.74
N GLU A 159 13.96 0.88 -11.81
CA GLU A 159 14.85 1.26 -12.91
C GLU A 159 14.33 2.51 -13.65
N ALA A 160 13.04 2.55 -13.95
CA ALA A 160 12.42 3.66 -14.67
C ALA A 160 12.44 4.96 -13.85
N GLU A 161 12.09 4.91 -12.57
CA GLU A 161 12.02 6.07 -11.68
C GLU A 161 13.39 6.67 -11.37
N LEU A 162 14.40 5.82 -11.17
CA LEU A 162 15.73 6.27 -10.81
C LEU A 162 16.63 6.48 -12.04
N GLY A 163 16.20 6.04 -13.23
CA GLY A 163 17.01 6.10 -14.45
C GLY A 163 18.29 5.26 -14.37
N ILE A 164 18.22 4.10 -13.70
CA ILE A 164 19.36 3.23 -13.43
C ILE A 164 19.16 1.82 -14.00
N VAL A 165 20.27 1.10 -14.15
CA VAL A 165 20.26 -0.36 -14.30
C VAL A 165 20.58 -0.99 -12.95
N LEU A 166 19.68 -1.84 -12.42
CA LEU A 166 19.83 -2.40 -11.06
C LEU A 166 21.19 -3.10 -10.87
N SER A 167 21.66 -3.85 -11.86
CA SER A 167 22.93 -4.57 -11.77
C SER A 167 24.18 -3.68 -11.71
N GLU A 168 24.08 -2.44 -12.18
CA GLU A 168 25.20 -1.48 -12.14
C GLU A 168 25.31 -0.83 -10.76
N VAL A 169 24.17 -0.51 -10.14
CA VAL A 169 24.09 0.17 -8.84
C VAL A 169 24.21 -0.79 -7.67
N PHE A 170 23.59 -1.96 -7.77
CA PHE A 170 23.53 -2.94 -6.69
C PHE A 170 24.47 -4.13 -6.97
N SER A 171 25.31 -4.48 -6.00
CA SER A 171 26.11 -5.72 -6.03
C SER A 171 25.23 -6.95 -5.81
N ASP A 172 24.18 -6.80 -5.01
CA ASP A 172 23.11 -7.77 -4.80
C ASP A 172 21.80 -7.02 -4.56
N ILE A 173 20.69 -7.51 -5.13
CA ILE A 173 19.35 -7.01 -4.82
C ILE A 173 18.35 -8.16 -4.94
N SER A 174 17.53 -8.33 -3.90
CA SER A 174 16.62 -9.47 -3.77
C SER A 174 15.71 -9.59 -5.00
N LEU A 175 15.56 -10.82 -5.51
CA LEU A 175 14.69 -11.10 -6.65
C LEU A 175 13.22 -10.87 -6.30
N GLU A 176 12.83 -11.38 -5.13
CA GLU A 176 11.51 -11.17 -4.54
C GLU A 176 11.55 -10.03 -3.51
N PRO A 177 10.43 -9.32 -3.28
CA PRO A 177 10.33 -8.37 -2.20
C PRO A 177 10.41 -9.07 -0.85
N ILE A 178 11.10 -8.45 0.10
CA ILE A 178 11.24 -8.95 1.47
C ILE A 178 10.07 -8.53 2.36
N ALA A 179 9.33 -7.50 1.97
CA ALA A 179 8.15 -6.99 2.66
C ALA A 179 7.20 -6.33 1.66
N SER A 180 5.90 -6.32 1.99
CA SER A 180 4.86 -5.72 1.16
C SER A 180 3.81 -5.07 2.04
N ALA A 181 3.29 -3.93 1.59
CA ALA A 181 2.30 -3.12 2.26
C ALA A 181 1.18 -2.71 1.28
N SER A 182 0.24 -1.89 1.75
CA SER A 182 -0.94 -1.48 0.96
C SER A 182 -0.58 -0.79 -0.36
N ILE A 183 0.43 0.09 -0.37
CA ILE A 183 0.78 0.95 -1.52
C ILE A 183 2.13 0.63 -2.17
N GLY A 184 2.87 -0.35 -1.68
CA GLY A 184 4.22 -0.62 -2.17
C GLY A 184 4.84 -1.87 -1.57
N GLN A 185 6.06 -2.19 -2.00
CA GLN A 185 6.85 -3.32 -1.50
C GLN A 185 8.31 -2.94 -1.37
N VAL A 186 9.06 -3.70 -0.57
CA VAL A 186 10.46 -3.40 -0.20
C VAL A 186 11.38 -4.52 -0.69
N TYR A 187 12.50 -4.14 -1.29
CA TYR A 187 13.60 -5.02 -1.65
C TYR A 187 14.80 -4.77 -0.76
N LYS A 188 15.57 -5.83 -0.49
CA LYS A 188 16.87 -5.68 0.17
C LYS A 188 17.94 -5.60 -0.92
N GLY A 189 18.80 -4.58 -0.84
CA GLY A 189 19.91 -4.37 -1.76
C GLY A 189 21.23 -4.14 -1.04
N THR A 190 22.33 -4.30 -1.77
CA THR A 190 23.68 -3.91 -1.35
C THR A 190 24.27 -2.99 -2.42
N LEU A 191 24.68 -1.79 -2.04
CA LEU A 191 25.23 -0.82 -2.98
C LEU A 191 26.62 -1.24 -3.45
N ARG A 192 26.87 -1.18 -4.76
CA ARG A 192 28.16 -1.55 -5.34
C ARG A 192 29.26 -0.55 -4.99
N SER A 193 28.92 0.74 -4.87
CA SER A 193 29.87 1.83 -4.60
C SER A 193 30.42 1.81 -3.18
N THR A 194 29.61 1.44 -2.19
CA THR A 194 29.96 1.52 -0.75
C THR A 194 29.97 0.17 -0.04
N GLY A 195 29.29 -0.84 -0.58
CA GLY A 195 29.04 -2.12 0.11
C GLY A 195 27.96 -2.04 1.18
N GLU A 196 27.31 -0.89 1.36
CA GLU A 196 26.25 -0.72 2.37
C GLU A 196 24.96 -1.44 1.97
N GLN A 197 24.29 -2.04 2.96
CA GLN A 197 22.96 -2.62 2.78
C GLN A 197 21.88 -1.55 2.84
N VAL A 198 20.89 -1.68 1.96
CA VAL A 198 19.77 -0.74 1.84
C VAL A 198 18.44 -1.45 1.69
N ALA A 199 17.37 -0.78 2.12
CA ALA A 199 15.99 -1.12 1.82
C ALA A 199 15.50 -0.21 0.70
N VAL A 200 15.02 -0.80 -0.40
CA VAL A 200 14.47 -0.08 -1.56
C VAL A 200 12.96 -0.30 -1.58
N LYS A 201 12.20 0.68 -1.10
CA LYS A 201 10.74 0.68 -1.13
C LYS A 201 10.27 1.26 -2.46
N VAL A 202 9.39 0.53 -3.15
CA VAL A 202 8.81 0.95 -4.43
C VAL A 202 7.30 0.91 -4.38
N GLN A 203 6.67 1.94 -4.96
CA GLN A 203 5.21 2.00 -5.04
C GLN A 203 4.64 0.96 -6.00
N ARG A 204 3.42 0.55 -5.70
CA ARG A 204 2.60 -0.26 -6.60
C ARG A 204 2.32 0.57 -7.87
N PRO A 205 2.52 0.00 -9.08
CA PRO A 205 2.14 0.66 -10.32
C PRO A 205 0.68 1.09 -10.30
N ASP A 206 0.38 2.25 -10.90
CA ASP A 206 -0.97 2.82 -11.05
C ASP A 206 -1.77 3.06 -9.75
N VAL A 207 -1.13 2.93 -8.57
CA VAL A 207 -1.80 3.07 -7.27
C VAL A 207 -2.51 4.41 -7.11
N LEU A 208 -1.93 5.49 -7.64
CA LEU A 208 -2.54 6.82 -7.61
C LEU A 208 -3.86 6.85 -8.37
N TYR A 209 -3.91 6.26 -9.58
CA TYR A 209 -5.13 6.18 -10.37
C TYR A 209 -6.20 5.33 -9.68
N ASP A 210 -5.82 4.13 -9.24
CA ASP A 210 -6.75 3.17 -8.62
C ASP A 210 -7.39 3.74 -7.35
N VAL A 211 -6.57 4.32 -6.47
CA VAL A 211 -7.04 4.93 -5.22
C VAL A 211 -7.89 6.16 -5.53
N SER A 212 -7.53 6.97 -6.53
CA SER A 212 -8.35 8.11 -6.93
C SER A 212 -9.74 7.70 -7.41
N LEU A 213 -9.82 6.62 -8.19
CA LEU A 213 -11.10 6.07 -8.67
C LEU A 213 -11.95 5.55 -7.50
N ASP A 214 -11.34 4.83 -6.56
CA ASP A 214 -12.02 4.33 -5.38
C ASP A 214 -12.54 5.46 -4.48
N LEU A 215 -11.73 6.50 -4.22
CA LEU A 215 -12.14 7.69 -3.49
C LEU A 215 -13.30 8.42 -4.17
N PHE A 216 -13.22 8.61 -5.50
CA PHE A 216 -14.29 9.22 -6.29
C PHE A 216 -15.61 8.46 -6.15
N MET A 217 -15.59 7.13 -6.27
CA MET A 217 -16.78 6.30 -6.13
C MET A 217 -17.35 6.36 -4.70
N LEU A 218 -16.50 6.23 -3.67
CA LEU A 218 -16.93 6.31 -2.27
C LEU A 218 -17.60 7.65 -1.98
N ARG A 219 -16.96 8.75 -2.41
CA ARG A 219 -17.50 10.11 -2.28
C ARG A 219 -18.83 10.26 -3.03
N SER A 220 -18.94 9.71 -4.23
CA SER A 220 -20.16 9.77 -5.05
C SER A 220 -21.33 8.97 -4.47
N LEU A 221 -21.05 7.86 -3.78
CA LEU A 221 -22.06 6.98 -3.17
C LEU A 221 -22.47 7.43 -1.76
N ALA A 222 -21.61 8.16 -1.06
CA ALA A 222 -21.84 8.61 0.32
C ALA A 222 -23.20 9.32 0.54
N PRO A 223 -23.67 10.27 -0.30
CA PRO A 223 -24.95 10.94 -0.10
C PRO A 223 -26.15 9.99 -0.21
N SER A 224 -26.08 9.00 -1.10
CA SER A 224 -27.15 8.02 -1.28
C SER A 224 -27.19 7.04 -0.10
N TYR A 225 -26.03 6.63 0.39
CA TYR A 225 -25.92 5.78 1.57
C TYR A 225 -26.41 6.49 2.85
N GLN A 226 -26.03 7.75 3.06
CA GLN A 226 -26.52 8.56 4.21
C GLN A 226 -28.04 8.66 4.22
N ARG A 227 -28.65 8.95 3.05
CA ARG A 227 -30.12 9.02 2.92
C ARG A 227 -30.80 7.67 3.21
N ALA A 228 -30.23 6.57 2.71
CA ALA A 228 -30.79 5.24 2.90
C ALA A 228 -30.70 4.75 4.35
N THR A 229 -29.60 5.04 5.04
CA THR A 229 -29.33 4.56 6.41
C THR A 229 -29.77 5.55 7.50
N LYS A 230 -30.13 6.78 7.13
CA LYS A 230 -30.37 7.89 8.06
C LYS A 230 -29.17 8.14 9.00
N ALA A 231 -27.96 7.80 8.56
CA ALA A 231 -26.76 8.03 9.33
C ALA A 231 -26.53 9.54 9.51
N ASN A 232 -26.26 9.96 10.75
CA ASN A 232 -25.95 11.35 11.07
C ASN A 232 -24.45 11.69 10.94
N THR A 233 -23.68 10.81 10.31
CA THR A 233 -22.24 10.94 10.14
C THR A 233 -21.95 11.64 8.81
N ASP A 234 -21.04 12.61 8.81
CA ASP A 234 -20.50 13.21 7.60
C ASP A 234 -19.57 12.24 6.87
N LEU A 235 -20.13 11.40 6.00
CA LEU A 235 -19.39 10.40 5.23
C LEU A 235 -18.56 11.05 4.13
N ILE A 236 -18.98 12.19 3.60
CA ILE A 236 -18.23 12.91 2.57
C ILE A 236 -16.96 13.47 3.20
N GLY A 237 -17.09 14.16 4.34
CA GLY A 237 -15.93 14.65 5.09
C GLY A 237 -15.01 13.53 5.58
N LEU A 238 -15.58 12.37 5.96
CA LEU A 238 -14.77 11.19 6.31
C LEU A 238 -13.96 10.67 5.13
N VAL A 239 -14.57 10.55 3.94
CA VAL A 239 -13.88 10.12 2.71
C VAL A 239 -12.80 11.13 2.33
N ASP A 240 -13.05 12.43 2.47
CA ASP A 240 -12.06 13.46 2.18
C ASP A 240 -10.86 13.43 3.12
N ALA A 241 -11.11 13.37 4.43
CA ALA A 241 -10.04 13.29 5.41
C ALA A 241 -9.17 12.03 5.19
N TRP A 242 -9.80 10.91 4.85
CA TRP A 242 -9.08 9.69 4.52
C TRP A 242 -8.33 9.78 3.18
N GLY A 243 -8.96 10.37 2.16
CA GLY A 243 -8.35 10.60 0.85
C GLY A 243 -7.12 11.50 0.93
N GLU A 244 -7.19 12.59 1.69
CA GLU A 244 -6.06 13.50 1.92
C GLU A 244 -4.88 12.78 2.56
N GLY A 245 -5.11 12.00 3.63
CA GLY A 245 -4.07 11.21 4.27
C GLY A 245 -3.50 10.14 3.35
N PHE A 246 -4.35 9.44 2.59
CA PHE A 246 -3.91 8.39 1.68
C PHE A 246 -3.05 8.95 0.55
N ILE A 247 -3.54 9.96 -0.16
CA ILE A 247 -2.86 10.52 -1.33
C ILE A 247 -1.54 11.19 -0.94
N ASN A 248 -1.46 11.82 0.23
CA ASN A 248 -0.19 12.33 0.75
C ASN A 248 0.87 11.24 0.99
N GLU A 249 0.48 10.01 1.33
CA GLU A 249 1.42 8.88 1.48
C GLU A 249 1.95 8.34 0.14
N LEU A 250 1.37 8.75 -0.99
CA LEU A 250 1.85 8.39 -2.33
C LEU A 250 2.99 9.28 -2.81
N ASP A 251 3.47 10.21 -1.99
CA ASP A 251 4.67 10.99 -2.26
C ASP A 251 5.81 10.57 -1.32
N TYR A 252 6.69 9.71 -1.81
CA TYR A 252 7.84 9.24 -1.05
C TYR A 252 8.92 10.31 -0.84
N GLY A 253 8.87 11.42 -1.59
CA GLY A 253 9.73 12.59 -1.33
C GLY A 253 9.39 13.22 0.02
N LYS A 254 8.09 13.44 0.29
CA LYS A 254 7.64 13.92 1.61
C LYS A 254 8.01 12.96 2.73
N GLU A 255 7.94 11.65 2.49
CA GLU A 255 8.34 10.65 3.47
C GLU A 255 9.86 10.69 3.74
N ALA A 256 10.69 10.86 2.71
CA ALA A 256 12.14 11.02 2.83
C ALA A 256 12.50 12.26 3.67
N GLU A 257 11.84 13.39 3.41
CA GLU A 257 12.01 14.63 4.16
C GLU A 257 11.60 14.45 5.62
N ALA A 258 10.42 13.87 5.87
CA ALA A 258 9.92 13.60 7.22
C ALA A 258 10.84 12.64 7.99
N THR A 259 11.38 11.62 7.32
CA THR A 259 12.35 10.67 7.90
C THR A 259 13.62 11.37 8.36
N THR A 260 14.17 12.24 7.51
CA THR A 260 15.39 13.02 7.80
C THR A 260 15.15 14.02 8.92
N ALA A 261 14.02 14.75 8.88
CA ALA A 261 13.62 15.70 9.90
C ALA A 261 13.41 15.04 11.26
N PHE A 262 12.78 13.86 11.29
CA PHE A 262 12.59 13.07 12.51
C PHE A 262 13.93 12.68 13.14
N SER A 263 14.85 12.12 12.35
CA SER A 263 16.18 11.72 12.83
C SER A 263 16.97 12.90 13.41
N THR A 264 16.90 14.06 12.74
CA THR A 264 17.54 15.31 13.21
C THR A 264 16.90 15.79 14.52
N ALA A 265 15.56 15.78 14.62
CA ALA A 265 14.85 16.20 15.82
C ALA A 265 15.14 15.30 17.03
N MET A 266 15.21 13.98 16.85
CA MET A 266 15.58 13.05 17.93
C MET A 266 17.01 13.31 18.41
N SER A 267 17.95 13.49 17.47
CA SER A 267 19.35 13.79 17.77
C SER A 267 19.51 15.11 18.54
N GLN A 268 18.82 16.18 18.12
CA GLN A 268 18.83 17.49 18.80
C GLN A 268 18.26 17.42 20.22
N ARG A 269 17.32 16.52 20.48
CA ARG A 269 16.74 16.27 21.81
C ARG A 269 17.59 15.33 22.67
N GLY A 270 18.72 14.82 22.16
CA GLY A 270 19.57 13.86 22.86
C GLY A 270 18.99 12.44 22.94
N LEU A 271 17.92 12.15 22.19
CA LEU A 271 17.24 10.84 22.18
C LEU A 271 17.93 9.89 21.21
N ARG A 272 19.05 9.28 21.63
CA ARG A 272 19.84 8.37 20.78
C ARG A 272 19.23 6.97 20.59
N SER A 273 18.26 6.59 21.44
CA SER A 273 17.60 5.27 21.39
C SER A 273 16.45 5.21 20.38
N VAL A 274 16.09 6.33 19.75
CA VAL A 274 15.00 6.41 18.77
C VAL A 274 15.55 7.09 17.53
N THR A 275 15.56 6.38 16.40
CA THR A 275 16.06 6.90 15.12
C THR A 275 15.19 6.41 13.97
N ALA A 276 15.30 7.11 12.84
CA ALA A 276 14.83 6.63 11.55
C ALA A 276 16.04 6.18 10.71
N PRO A 277 15.84 5.28 9.72
CA PRO A 277 16.91 4.88 8.82
C PRO A 277 17.37 6.08 7.96
N GLU A 278 18.67 6.12 7.66
CA GLU A 278 19.25 7.19 6.83
C GLU A 278 18.75 7.06 5.38
N VAL A 279 18.20 8.13 4.82
CA VAL A 279 17.75 8.16 3.42
C VAL A 279 18.95 8.22 2.49
N VAL A 280 18.87 7.54 1.33
CA VAL A 280 19.82 7.65 0.22
C VAL A 280 19.19 8.51 -0.89
N PRO A 281 19.44 9.84 -0.92
CA PRO A 281 18.68 10.75 -1.79
C PRO A 281 18.92 10.48 -3.28
N SER A 282 20.13 10.06 -3.65
CA SER A 282 20.48 9.73 -5.05
C SER A 282 19.75 8.49 -5.58
N LEU A 283 19.11 7.70 -4.70
CA LEU A 283 18.32 6.52 -5.05
C LEU A 283 16.89 6.65 -4.52
N SER A 284 16.38 7.88 -4.43
CA SER A 284 15.01 8.15 -4.01
C SER A 284 14.32 9.11 -4.99
N SER A 285 13.03 8.90 -5.19
CA SER A 285 12.12 9.68 -6.03
C SER A 285 10.75 9.78 -5.35
N THR A 286 9.76 10.35 -6.04
CA THR A 286 8.36 10.36 -5.58
C THR A 286 7.77 8.95 -5.43
N HIS A 287 8.26 7.96 -6.17
CA HIS A 287 7.72 6.59 -6.18
C HIS A 287 8.70 5.52 -5.65
N VAL A 288 9.95 5.88 -5.38
CA VAL A 288 10.97 4.99 -4.81
C VAL A 288 11.62 5.66 -3.61
N LEU A 289 11.69 4.97 -2.47
CA LEU A 289 12.40 5.43 -1.28
C LEU A 289 13.48 4.43 -0.93
N THR A 290 14.73 4.88 -0.96
CA THR A 290 15.86 4.06 -0.52
C THR A 290 16.39 4.56 0.81
N THR A 291 16.53 3.65 1.78
CA THR A 291 17.13 3.94 3.08
C THR A 291 18.20 2.92 3.42
N LYS A 292 19.11 3.25 4.35
CA LYS A 292 20.02 2.26 4.93
C LYS A 292 19.22 1.15 5.62
N TRP A 293 19.74 -0.06 5.49
CA TRP A 293 19.19 -1.23 6.16
C TRP A 293 19.36 -1.08 7.68
N VAL A 294 18.32 -1.45 8.43
CA VAL A 294 18.34 -1.45 9.90
C VAL A 294 17.87 -2.82 10.37
N ASP A 295 18.71 -3.48 11.16
CA ASP A 295 18.35 -4.73 11.83
C ASP A 295 17.68 -4.44 13.18
N GLY A 296 16.65 -5.21 13.52
CA GLY A 296 15.91 -5.05 14.77
C GLY A 296 14.78 -6.04 14.93
N GLU A 297 14.22 -6.08 16.15
CA GLU A 297 13.05 -6.89 16.50
C GLU A 297 11.79 -6.03 16.51
N ARG A 298 10.66 -6.62 16.11
CA ARG A 298 9.39 -5.92 16.06
C ARG A 298 8.82 -5.75 17.47
N LEU A 299 8.36 -4.54 17.80
CA LEU A 299 7.79 -4.23 19.12
C LEU A 299 6.47 -4.97 19.43
N ALA A 300 5.74 -5.43 18.41
CA ALA A 300 4.48 -6.16 18.57
C ALA A 300 4.66 -7.67 18.87
N SER A 301 5.91 -8.16 18.83
CA SER A 301 6.27 -9.54 19.20
C SER A 301 6.78 -9.67 20.64
N SER A 302 6.62 -8.61 21.45
CA SER A 302 7.01 -8.53 22.86
C SER A 302 5.80 -8.56 23.79
#